data_AF-A0A3C0KBS6-F1
#
_entry.id   AF-A0A3C0KBS6-F1
#
_cell.length_a   1.000
_cell.length_b   1.000
_cell.length_c   1.000
_cell.angle_alpha   90.00
_cell.angle_beta   90.00
_cell.angle_gamma   90.00
#
_symmetry.space_group_name_H-M   'P 1'
#
loop_
_entity.id
_entity.type
_entity.pdbx_description
1 polymer ?
#
loop_
_entity_poly.entity_id
_entity_poly.type
_entity_poly.pdbx_seq_one_letter_code
_entity_poly.pdbx_strand_id
1 'polypeptide(L)'
;RRVAHTRELDSDAIRYHYDVSNAFYAEWLDSAMVYSCAYFENGDEDLATAQQKKIDHILTKVQLQPGQRLLDIGCGWGALVIRAAQKFGARCVG
;
A
#
# COMPACT_ATOMS: atom_id res chain seq x y z
N ARG A 1 13.25 -27.01 -4.21
CA ARG A 1 14.38 -26.64 -3.32
C ARG A 1 13.82 -25.65 -2.30
N ARG A 2 13.77 -25.95 -1.00
CA ARG A 2 13.30 -25.00 0.01
C ARG A 2 14.42 -23.98 0.23
N VAL A 3 14.16 -22.71 -0.07
CA VAL A 3 15.03 -21.62 0.36
C VAL A 3 14.76 -21.41 1.85
N ALA A 4 15.80 -21.38 2.67
CA ALA A 4 15.65 -21.05 4.07
C ALA A 4 15.45 -19.53 4.20
N HIS A 5 14.37 -19.12 4.86
CA HIS A 5 14.11 -17.72 5.15
C HIS A 5 14.98 -17.27 6.34
N THR A 6 15.69 -16.16 6.14
CA THR A 6 16.40 -15.42 7.18
C THR A 6 16.12 -13.94 6.96
N ARG A 7 16.21 -13.12 8.01
CA ARG A 7 15.91 -11.69 7.90
C ARG A 7 16.79 -11.00 6.87
N GLU A 8 18.06 -11.40 6.80
CA GLU A 8 19.05 -10.88 5.87
C GLU A 8 18.66 -11.23 4.43
N LEU A 9 18.41 -12.51 4.14
CA LEU A 9 18.03 -12.97 2.79
C LEU A 9 16.71 -12.36 2.31
N ASP A 10 15.71 -12.28 3.19
CA ASP A 10 14.42 -11.70 2.84
C ASP A 10 14.56 -10.18 2.61
N SER A 11 15.39 -9.48 3.39
CA SER A 11 15.68 -8.05 3.17
C SER A 11 16.38 -7.81 1.83
N ASP A 12 17.37 -8.64 1.48
CA ASP A 12 18.07 -8.52 0.20
C ASP A 12 17.12 -8.74 -0.99
N ALA A 13 16.22 -9.73 -0.88
CA ALA A 13 15.20 -9.99 -1.90
C ALA A 13 14.20 -8.84 -2.05
N ILE A 14 13.77 -8.25 -0.93
CA ILE A 14 12.90 -7.06 -0.92
C ILE A 14 13.58 -5.89 -1.61
N ARG A 15 14.83 -5.56 -1.24
CA ARG A 15 15.57 -4.44 -1.86
C ARG A 15 15.78 -4.66 -3.35
N TYR A 16 16.13 -5.88 -3.76
CA TYR A 16 16.31 -6.21 -5.17
C TYR A 16 15.06 -5.90 -6.01
N HIS A 17 13.86 -6.13 -5.46
CA HIS A 17 12.62 -5.81 -6.15
C HIS A 17 12.25 -4.34 -6.00
N TYR A 18 12.09 -3.82 -4.78
CA TYR A 18 11.45 -2.52 -4.54
C TYR A 18 12.40 -1.30 -4.60
N ASP A 19 13.72 -1.48 -4.45
CA ASP A 19 14.70 -0.37 -4.44
C ASP A 19 15.31 -0.09 -5.83
N VAL A 20 14.66 -0.51 -6.92
CA VAL A 20 15.15 -0.28 -8.29
C VAL A 20 15.24 1.22 -8.61
N SER A 21 14.13 1.95 -8.51
CA SER A 21 14.06 3.41 -8.59
C SER A 21 12.59 3.88 -8.51
N ASN A 22 12.32 4.92 -7.72
CA ASN A 22 10.99 5.55 -7.70
C ASN A 22 10.57 6.07 -9.08
N ALA A 23 11.51 6.62 -9.86
CA ALA A 23 11.22 7.10 -11.20
C ALA A 23 10.80 5.95 -12.13
N PHE A 24 11.45 4.79 -12.02
CA PHE A 24 11.10 3.61 -12.80
C PHE A 24 9.67 3.13 -12.52
N TYR A 25 9.28 3.08 -11.24
CA TYR A 25 7.93 2.69 -10.85
C TYR A 25 6.86 3.71 -11.24
N ALA A 26 7.20 5.01 -11.21
CA ALA A 26 6.28 6.09 -11.56
C ALA A 26 5.88 6.10 -13.04
N GLU A 27 6.63 5.44 -13.92
CA GLU A 27 6.28 5.32 -15.34
C GLU A 27 5.01 4.49 -15.59
N TRP A 28 4.62 3.62 -14.64
CA TRP A 28 3.52 2.67 -14.86
C TRP A 28 2.60 2.42 -13.67
N LEU A 29 2.96 2.85 -12.46
CA LEU A 29 2.02 2.89 -11.33
C LEU A 29 1.07 4.09 -11.43
N ASP A 30 0.00 4.07 -10.64
CA ASP A 30 -0.82 5.24 -10.43
C ASP A 30 -0.05 6.34 -9.66
N SER A 31 -0.61 7.54 -9.59
CA SER A 31 0.06 8.70 -8.98
C SER A 31 0.35 8.56 -7.48
N ALA A 32 -0.36 7.67 -6.77
CA ALA A 32 -0.08 7.36 -5.36
C ALA A 32 0.89 6.18 -5.19
N MET A 33 1.46 5.66 -6.30
CA MET A 33 2.45 4.58 -6.31
C MET A 33 1.95 3.31 -5.61
N VAL A 34 0.67 2.97 -5.80
CA VAL A 34 0.05 1.83 -5.12
C VAL A 34 0.42 0.53 -5.83
N TYR A 35 1.40 -0.18 -5.29
CA TYR A 35 1.87 -1.42 -5.91
C TYR A 35 1.18 -2.67 -5.34
N SER A 36 -0.12 -2.80 -5.61
CA SER A 36 -0.92 -3.98 -5.27
C SER A 36 -2.18 -4.03 -6.13
N CYS A 37 -3.00 -5.07 -5.99
CA CYS A 37 -4.29 -5.17 -6.69
C CYS A 37 -5.21 -3.97 -6.37
N ALA A 38 -5.81 -3.39 -7.40
CA ALA A 38 -6.83 -2.35 -7.30
C ALA A 38 -8.23 -2.97 -7.09
N TYR A 39 -9.22 -2.15 -6.75
CA TYR A 39 -10.60 -2.58 -6.58
C TYR A 39 -11.52 -1.76 -7.48
N PHE A 40 -11.91 -2.38 -8.60
CA PHE A 40 -12.89 -1.87 -9.54
C PHE A 40 -14.27 -2.33 -9.06
N GLU A 41 -15.00 -1.43 -8.42
CA GLU A 41 -16.30 -1.75 -7.83
C GLU A 41 -17.36 -1.91 -8.93
N ASN A 42 -17.31 -1.04 -9.93
CA ASN A 42 -18.24 -1.01 -11.05
C ASN A 42 -17.61 -1.48 -12.37
N GLY A 43 -16.27 -1.45 -12.47
CA GLY A 43 -15.53 -1.91 -13.66
C GLY A 43 -15.22 -0.81 -14.67
N ASP A 44 -15.65 0.43 -14.41
CA ASP A 44 -15.43 1.61 -15.24
C ASP A 44 -14.46 2.63 -14.61
N GLU A 45 -13.96 2.36 -13.41
CA GLU A 45 -12.99 3.21 -12.75
C GLU A 45 -11.65 3.22 -13.49
N ASP A 46 -10.97 4.38 -13.52
CA ASP A 46 -9.55 4.39 -13.84
C ASP A 46 -8.72 3.73 -12.72
N LEU A 47 -7.46 3.41 -13.02
CA LEU A 47 -6.59 2.71 -12.07
C LEU A 47 -6.42 3.48 -10.75
N ALA A 48 -6.23 4.80 -10.81
CA ALA A 48 -6.01 5.64 -9.63
C ALA A 48 -7.23 5.63 -8.71
N THR A 49 -8.43 5.76 -9.28
CA THR A 49 -9.70 5.68 -8.57
C THR A 49 -9.89 4.29 -7.97
N ALA A 50 -9.63 3.22 -8.73
CA ALA A 50 -9.75 1.85 -8.25
C ALA A 50 -8.77 1.54 -7.11
N GLN A 51 -7.55 2.11 -7.12
CA GLN A 51 -6.59 1.98 -6.02
C GLN A 51 -7.06 2.72 -4.77
N GLN A 52 -7.60 3.93 -4.91
CA GLN A 52 -8.16 4.68 -3.80
C GLN A 52 -9.39 3.96 -3.19
N LYS A 53 -10.29 3.44 -4.03
CA LYS A 53 -11.42 2.61 -3.60
C LYS A 53 -10.97 1.38 -2.83
N LYS A 54 -9.92 0.69 -3.31
CA LYS A 54 -9.32 -0.46 -2.61
C LYS A 54 -8.84 -0.08 -1.21
N ILE A 55 -8.14 1.05 -1.07
CA ILE A 55 -7.65 1.51 0.23
C ILE A 55 -8.83 1.84 1.16
N ASP A 56 -9.82 2.59 0.67
CA ASP A 56 -11.00 2.94 1.44
C ASP A 56 -11.80 1.70 1.87
N HIS A 57 -11.87 0.67 1.02
CA HIS A 57 -12.49 -0.62 1.32
C HIS A 57 -11.79 -1.36 2.46
N ILE A 58 -10.46 -1.40 2.44
CA ILE A 58 -9.65 -2.01 3.52
C ILE A 58 -9.90 -1.27 4.85
N LEU A 59 -9.78 0.06 4.84
CA LEU A 59 -9.92 0.88 6.05
C LEU A 59 -11.35 0.80 6.64
N THR A 60 -12.36 0.70 5.78
CA THR A 60 -13.75 0.47 6.19
C THR A 60 -13.93 -0.92 6.82
N LYS A 61 -13.34 -1.97 6.23
CA LYS A 61 -13.44 -3.35 6.75
C LYS A 61 -12.82 -3.52 8.14
N VAL A 62 -11.72 -2.83 8.41
CA VAL A 62 -11.09 -2.83 9.74
C VAL A 62 -11.77 -1.86 10.71
N GLN A 63 -12.84 -1.18 10.27
CA GLN A 63 -13.66 -0.26 11.06
C GLN A 63 -12.83 0.83 11.76
N LEU A 64 -11.82 1.35 11.06
CA LEU A 64 -10.91 2.34 11.63
C LEU A 64 -11.66 3.59 12.08
N GLN A 65 -11.43 4.01 13.33
CA GLN A 65 -12.05 5.20 13.93
C GLN A 65 -11.03 6.31 14.19
N PRO A 66 -11.46 7.58 14.24
CA PRO A 66 -10.61 8.71 14.60
C PRO A 66 -9.85 8.50 15.91
N GLY A 67 -8.57 8.86 15.93
CA GLY A 67 -7.69 8.77 17.10
C GLY A 67 -7.09 7.39 17.37
N GLN A 68 -7.56 6.32 16.70
CA GLN A 68 -6.99 4.99 16.78
C GLN A 68 -5.60 4.92 16.14
N ARG A 69 -4.86 3.86 16.46
CA ARG A 69 -3.54 3.58 15.90
C ARG A 69 -3.65 2.52 14.81
N LEU A 70 -3.03 2.76 13.66
CA LEU A 70 -2.95 1.82 12.54
C LEU A 70 -1.49 1.43 12.30
N LEU A 71 -1.22 0.14 12.14
CA LEU A 71 0.07 -0.39 11.68
C LEU A 71 -0.11 -0.99 10.28
N ASP A 72 0.66 -0.52 9.31
CA ASP A 72 0.70 -1.03 7.95
C ASP A 72 2.05 -1.74 7.70
N ILE A 73 2.04 -3.06 7.60
CA ILE A 73 3.27 -3.86 7.47
C ILE A 73 3.61 -3.99 5.99
N GLY A 74 4.68 -3.32 5.56
CA GLY A 74 5.03 -3.23 4.15
C GLY A 74 4.23 -2.13 3.45
N CYS A 75 4.27 -0.92 4.01
CA CYS A 75 3.44 0.20 3.60
C CYS A 75 3.71 0.73 2.18
N GLY A 76 4.74 0.20 1.49
CA GLY A 76 5.19 0.69 0.19
C GLY A 76 5.46 2.19 0.23
N TRP A 77 4.93 2.93 -0.75
CA TRP A 77 5.01 4.40 -0.80
C TRP A 77 4.02 5.12 0.13
N GLY A 78 3.32 4.39 1.00
CA GLY A 78 2.56 4.98 2.11
C GLY A 78 1.12 5.40 1.79
N ALA A 79 0.60 5.08 0.60
CA ALA A 79 -0.75 5.49 0.18
C ALA A 79 -1.85 5.12 1.19
N LEU A 80 -1.78 3.92 1.79
CA LEU A 80 -2.77 3.45 2.77
C LEU A 80 -2.68 4.25 4.07
N VAL A 81 -1.50 4.40 4.66
CA VAL A 81 -1.31 5.15 5.92
C VAL A 81 -1.60 6.65 5.77
N ILE A 82 -1.27 7.24 4.60
CA ILE A 82 -1.61 8.64 4.29
C ILE A 82 -3.13 8.79 4.21
N ARG A 83 -3.82 7.89 3.49
CA ARG A 83 -5.28 7.91 3.38
C ARG A 83 -5.97 7.68 4.72
N ALA A 84 -5.44 6.79 5.55
CA ALA A 84 -5.94 6.51 6.89
C ALA A 84 -5.81 7.73 7.82
N ALA A 85 -4.67 8.42 7.80
CA ALA A 85 -4.48 9.64 8.57
C ALA A 85 -5.41 10.77 8.09
N GLN A 86 -5.52 10.99 6.78
CA GLN A 86 -6.30 12.09 6.20
C GLN A 86 -7.81 11.89 6.29
N LYS A 87 -8.32 10.69 5.97
CA LYS A 87 -9.77 10.42 5.87
C LYS A 87 -10.36 9.91 7.19
N PHE A 88 -9.61 9.10 7.94
CA PHE A 88 -10.10 8.44 9.15
C PHE A 88 -9.53 9.03 10.44
N GLY A 89 -8.59 9.99 10.36
CA GLY A 89 -8.01 10.64 11.55
C GLY A 89 -7.18 9.69 12.43
N ALA A 90 -6.60 8.66 11.83
CA ALA A 90 -5.80 7.67 12.55
C ALA A 90 -4.33 8.09 12.71
N ARG A 91 -3.71 7.63 13.79
CA ARG A 91 -2.26 7.74 14.02
C ARG A 91 -1.58 6.50 13.41
N CYS A 92 -0.84 6.71 12.33
CA CYS A 92 -0.35 5.60 11.53
C CYS A 92 1.15 5.34 11.74
N VAL A 93 1.55 4.07 11.66
CA VAL A 93 2.92 3.60 11.52
C VAL A 93 2.94 2.71 10.28
N GLY A 94 3.85 3.00 9.34
CA GLY A 94 4.16 2.16 8.19
C GLY A 94 5.52 1.51 8.36
#